data_AF-A0A2R6LUJ2-F1
#
_entry.id   AF-A0A2R6LUJ2-F1
#
_cell.length_a   1.000
_cell.length_b   1.000
_cell.length_c   1.000
_cell.angle_alpha   90.00
_cell.angle_beta   90.00
_cell.angle_gamma   90.00
#
_symmetry.space_group_name_H-M   'P 1'
#
loop_
_entity.id
_entity.type
_entity.pdbx_description
1 polymer ?
#
loop_
_entity_poly.entity_id
_entity_poly.type
_entity_poly.pdbx_seq_one_letter_code
_entity_poly.pdbx_strand_id
1 'polypeptide(L)'
;MPAGFDLPPLPVLGSLLAGIGSVAVALYRLDPPVTDRIVLAFLPWVVAGAALHVAALLGLVAPTVGRVAVVGVGVALPVIAHVLATGPGAGSIDPVPPAIALLGTAIVTPLTWTLLGRLRDDVTTVTGVIGIVLVFGHALDGVSTAVGVDLLGAGERTPFSRVILEVGAALPTADLIGAGWLFVLVKLVLASVVLVLLGPTLRETPRDGRLLVFAITALGLGPGVNNLLLFAVSAP
;
A
#
# COMPACT_ATOMS: atom_id res chain seq x y z
N MET A 1 -34.01 -7.75 1.98
CA MET A 1 -32.67 -7.69 1.37
C MET A 1 -31.90 -6.56 2.04
N PRO A 2 -30.60 -6.70 2.34
CA PRO A 2 -29.83 -5.59 2.90
C PRO A 2 -29.83 -4.43 1.90
N ALA A 3 -30.13 -3.23 2.36
CA ALA A 3 -30.06 -2.02 1.53
C ALA A 3 -28.59 -1.79 1.13
N GLY A 4 -28.30 -1.73 -0.18
CA GLY A 4 -26.95 -1.47 -0.70
C GLY A 4 -26.51 -2.32 -1.89
N PHE A 5 -27.33 -3.27 -2.36
CA PHE A 5 -27.03 -4.12 -3.52
C PHE A 5 -27.86 -3.75 -4.76
N ASP A 6 -28.02 -2.46 -5.03
CA ASP A 6 -28.62 -2.02 -6.30
C ASP A 6 -27.61 -2.27 -7.43
N LEU A 7 -28.00 -3.08 -8.41
CA LEU A 7 -27.21 -3.30 -9.61
C LEU A 7 -26.95 -1.95 -10.29
N PRO A 8 -25.74 -1.72 -10.84
CA PRO A 8 -25.47 -0.53 -11.63
C PRO A 8 -26.50 -0.39 -12.76
N PRO A 9 -26.78 0.85 -13.21
CA PRO A 9 -27.59 1.06 -14.42
C PRO A 9 -27.10 0.17 -15.57
N LEU A 10 -28.02 -0.44 -16.32
CA LEU A 10 -27.71 -1.41 -17.38
C LEU A 10 -26.56 -1.02 -18.32
N PRO A 11 -26.39 0.26 -18.73
CA PRO A 11 -25.25 0.67 -19.55
C PRO A 11 -23.90 0.50 -18.84
N VAL A 12 -23.85 0.83 -17.54
CA VAL A 12 -22.65 0.68 -16.71
C VAL A 12 -22.34 -0.80 -16.51
N LEU A 13 -23.35 -1.60 -16.21
CA LEU A 13 -23.21 -3.05 -16.08
C LEU A 13 -22.71 -3.69 -17.39
N GLY A 14 -23.28 -3.30 -18.53
CA GLY A 14 -22.84 -3.76 -19.85
C GLY A 14 -21.38 -3.39 -20.15
N SER A 15 -20.97 -2.15 -19.85
CA SER A 15 -19.58 -1.72 -20.03
C SER A 15 -18.59 -2.45 -19.12
N LEU A 16 -19.00 -2.76 -17.88
CA LEU A 16 -18.22 -3.55 -16.94
C LEU A 16 -18.05 -4.99 -17.42
N LEU A 17 -19.13 -5.64 -17.84
CA LEU A 17 -19.09 -7.01 -18.37
C LEU A 17 -18.26 -7.09 -19.66
N ALA A 18 -18.36 -6.08 -20.53
CA ALA A 18 -17.54 -5.99 -21.74
C ALA A 18 -16.05 -5.81 -21.40
N GLY A 19 -15.73 -4.96 -20.41
CA GLY A 19 -14.36 -4.77 -19.92
C GLY A 19 -13.79 -6.04 -19.32
N ILE A 20 -14.53 -6.68 -18.40
CA ILE A 20 -14.15 -7.96 -17.78
C ILE A 20 -13.98 -9.04 -18.84
N GLY A 21 -14.92 -9.17 -19.77
CA GLY A 21 -14.85 -10.13 -20.87
C GLY A 21 -13.66 -9.88 -21.79
N SER A 22 -13.35 -8.62 -22.09
CA SER A 22 -12.18 -8.26 -22.91
C SER A 22 -10.88 -8.62 -22.22
N VAL A 23 -10.77 -8.34 -20.91
CA VAL A 23 -9.61 -8.74 -20.10
C VAL A 23 -9.51 -10.26 -20.01
N ALA A 24 -10.61 -10.97 -19.76
CA ALA A 24 -10.63 -12.43 -19.70
C ALA A 24 -10.23 -13.08 -21.03
N VAL A 25 -10.74 -12.56 -22.15
CA VAL A 25 -10.36 -13.01 -23.50
C VAL A 25 -8.89 -12.68 -23.79
N ALA A 26 -8.40 -11.51 -23.39
CA ALA A 26 -7.01 -11.14 -23.54
C ALA A 26 -6.09 -12.07 -22.74
N LEU A 27 -6.41 -12.32 -21.47
CA LEU A 27 -5.66 -13.24 -20.62
C LEU A 27 -5.67 -14.67 -21.19
N TYR A 28 -6.84 -15.15 -21.66
CA TYR A 28 -6.96 -16.47 -22.28
C TYR A 28 -6.15 -16.59 -23.57
N ARG A 29 -6.09 -15.52 -24.38
CA ARG A 29 -5.34 -15.52 -25.66
C ARG A 29 -3.84 -15.32 -25.48
N LEU A 30 -3.45 -14.55 -24.48
CA LEU A 30 -2.05 -14.21 -24.22
C LEU A 30 -1.36 -15.27 -23.38
N ASP A 31 -2.13 -16.13 -22.69
CA ASP A 31 -1.66 -17.16 -21.75
C ASP A 31 -0.45 -16.68 -20.92
N PRO A 32 -0.55 -15.48 -20.30
CA PRO A 32 0.60 -14.93 -19.61
C PRO A 32 0.92 -15.84 -18.41
N PRO A 33 2.20 -16.11 -18.11
CA PRO A 33 2.56 -16.95 -16.98
C PRO A 33 2.07 -16.29 -15.69
N VAL A 34 0.96 -16.80 -15.14
CA VAL A 34 0.38 -16.24 -13.92
C VAL A 34 1.07 -16.88 -12.72
N THR A 35 2.03 -16.16 -12.17
CA THR A 35 2.81 -16.57 -11.00
C THR A 35 2.18 -16.08 -9.71
N ASP A 36 2.44 -16.74 -8.58
CA ASP A 36 2.02 -16.28 -7.24
C ASP A 36 2.48 -14.84 -6.98
N ARG A 37 3.63 -14.46 -7.54
CA ARG A 37 4.16 -13.08 -7.51
C ARG A 37 3.19 -12.04 -8.08
N ILE A 38 2.48 -12.38 -9.15
CA ILE A 38 1.49 -11.50 -9.78
C ILE A 38 0.26 -11.36 -8.90
N VAL A 39 -0.20 -12.45 -8.27
CA VAL A 39 -1.34 -12.46 -7.34
C VAL A 39 -1.09 -11.55 -6.14
N LEU A 40 0.08 -11.70 -5.54
CA LEU A 40 0.49 -10.91 -4.37
C LEU A 40 0.64 -9.44 -4.71
N ALA A 41 1.02 -9.11 -5.95
CA ALA A 41 1.05 -7.73 -6.44
C ALA A 41 -0.33 -7.06 -6.50
N PHE A 42 -1.42 -7.83 -6.61
CA PHE A 42 -2.78 -7.29 -6.61
C PHE A 42 -3.41 -7.15 -5.21
N LEU A 43 -2.96 -7.94 -4.23
CA LEU A 43 -3.52 -7.97 -2.88
C LEU A 43 -3.57 -6.61 -2.17
N PRO A 44 -2.53 -5.78 -2.20
CA PRO A 44 -2.56 -4.46 -1.57
C PRO A 44 -3.56 -3.51 -2.24
N TRP A 45 -3.77 -3.64 -3.55
CA TRP A 45 -4.79 -2.87 -4.27
C TRP A 45 -6.20 -3.33 -3.96
N VAL A 46 -6.39 -4.64 -3.69
CA VAL A 46 -7.64 -5.17 -3.16
C VAL A 46 -7.92 -4.58 -1.78
N VAL A 47 -6.92 -4.52 -0.90
CA VAL A 47 -7.07 -3.92 0.43
C VAL A 47 -7.38 -2.43 0.31
N ALA A 48 -6.66 -1.69 -0.54
CA ALA A 48 -6.91 -0.28 -0.79
C ALA A 48 -8.32 -0.03 -1.37
N GLY A 49 -8.76 -0.86 -2.32
CA GLY A 49 -10.10 -0.81 -2.90
C GLY A 49 -11.19 -1.12 -1.87
N ALA A 50 -11.01 -2.16 -1.05
CA ALA A 50 -11.95 -2.50 0.01
C ALA A 50 -12.06 -1.35 1.02
N ALA A 51 -10.94 -0.74 1.38
CA ALA A 51 -10.90 0.39 2.30
C ALA A 51 -11.56 1.66 1.69
N LEU A 52 -11.38 1.92 0.38
CA LEU A 52 -12.10 2.98 -0.35
C LEU A 52 -13.62 2.72 -0.41
N HIS A 53 -14.03 1.46 -0.54
CA HIS A 53 -15.44 1.10 -0.49
C HIS A 53 -16.04 1.37 0.89
N VAL A 54 -15.35 0.95 1.97
CA VAL A 54 -15.77 1.24 3.35
C VAL A 54 -15.82 2.75 3.57
N ALA A 55 -14.82 3.49 3.10
CA ALA A 55 -14.83 4.96 3.16
C ALA A 55 -16.06 5.54 2.44
N ALA A 56 -16.54 4.94 1.34
CA ALA A 56 -17.75 5.39 0.66
C ALA A 56 -19.02 5.08 1.46
N LEU A 57 -19.10 3.89 2.09
CA LEU A 57 -20.21 3.51 2.97
C LEU A 57 -20.32 4.42 4.20
N LEU A 58 -19.17 4.86 4.72
CA LEU A 58 -19.09 5.83 5.82
C LEU A 58 -19.36 7.27 5.37
N GLY A 59 -19.69 7.48 4.09
CA GLY A 59 -19.92 8.80 3.52
C GLY A 59 -18.65 9.65 3.50
N LEU A 60 -17.46 9.06 3.61
CA LEU A 60 -16.21 9.80 3.55
C LEU A 60 -15.93 10.16 2.08
N VAL A 61 -15.82 9.19 1.16
CA VAL A 61 -15.57 9.46 -0.27
C VAL A 61 -16.87 9.49 -1.09
N ALA A 62 -16.80 10.03 -2.31
CA ALA A 62 -17.94 10.01 -3.24
C ALA A 62 -18.41 8.55 -3.49
N PRO A 63 -19.73 8.28 -3.56
CA PRO A 63 -20.26 6.94 -3.83
C PRO A 63 -19.72 6.31 -5.12
N THR A 64 -19.36 7.13 -6.11
CA THR A 64 -18.73 6.69 -7.36
C THR A 64 -17.34 6.09 -7.13
N VAL A 65 -16.53 6.64 -6.21
CA VAL A 65 -15.23 6.09 -5.82
C VAL A 65 -15.41 4.73 -5.16
N GLY A 66 -16.39 4.61 -4.24
CA GLY A 66 -16.75 3.34 -3.62
C GLY A 66 -17.19 2.28 -4.63
N ARG A 67 -17.97 2.66 -5.65
CA ARG A 67 -18.42 1.74 -6.71
C ARG A 67 -17.26 1.24 -7.57
N VAL A 68 -16.33 2.11 -7.97
CA VAL A 68 -15.11 1.72 -8.69
C VAL A 68 -14.26 0.78 -7.85
N ALA A 69 -14.15 1.04 -6.55
CA ALA A 69 -13.38 0.22 -5.64
C ALA A 69 -13.96 -1.20 -5.47
N VAL A 70 -15.29 -1.33 -5.38
CA VAL A 70 -15.98 -2.64 -5.38
C VAL A 70 -15.76 -3.40 -6.66
N VAL A 71 -15.85 -2.73 -7.81
CA VAL A 71 -15.58 -3.35 -9.11
C VAL A 71 -14.14 -3.86 -9.17
N GLY A 72 -13.16 -3.03 -8.77
CA GLY A 72 -11.75 -3.42 -8.76
C GLY A 72 -11.48 -4.63 -7.87
N VAL A 73 -12.02 -4.63 -6.64
CA VAL A 73 -11.94 -5.76 -5.70
C VAL A 73 -12.64 -7.01 -6.25
N GLY A 74 -13.84 -6.84 -6.81
CA GLY A 74 -14.66 -7.92 -7.35
C GLY A 74 -14.06 -8.58 -8.59
N VAL A 75 -13.24 -7.87 -9.36
CA VAL A 75 -12.47 -8.43 -10.48
C VAL A 75 -11.16 -9.06 -10.01
N ALA A 76 -10.49 -8.45 -9.05
CA ALA A 76 -9.22 -8.96 -8.54
C ALA A 76 -9.37 -10.26 -7.73
N LEU A 77 -10.44 -10.41 -6.94
CA LEU A 77 -10.65 -11.59 -6.10
C LEU A 77 -10.77 -12.91 -6.89
N PRO A 78 -11.56 -13.03 -7.98
CA PRO A 78 -11.62 -14.23 -8.81
C PRO A 78 -10.29 -14.56 -9.48
N VAL A 79 -9.55 -13.54 -9.92
CA VAL A 79 -8.21 -13.72 -10.52
C VAL A 79 -7.24 -14.26 -9.46
N ILE A 80 -7.23 -13.66 -8.27
CA ILE A 80 -6.43 -14.13 -7.13
C ILE A 80 -6.79 -15.58 -6.77
N ALA A 81 -8.08 -15.90 -6.65
CA ALA A 81 -8.55 -17.24 -6.32
C ALA A 81 -8.19 -18.27 -7.40
N HIS A 82 -8.32 -17.92 -8.69
CA HIS A 82 -7.97 -18.81 -9.79
C HIS A 82 -6.48 -19.14 -9.81
N VAL A 83 -5.63 -18.16 -9.54
CA VAL A 83 -4.18 -18.37 -9.54
C VAL A 83 -3.73 -19.10 -8.29
N LEU A 84 -4.27 -18.81 -7.11
CA LEU A 84 -3.97 -19.62 -5.91
C LEU A 84 -4.40 -21.09 -6.06
N ALA A 85 -5.45 -21.35 -6.85
CA ALA A 85 -5.94 -22.71 -7.11
C ALA A 85 -5.13 -23.46 -8.19
N THR A 86 -4.39 -22.76 -9.04
CA THR A 86 -3.67 -23.33 -10.20
C THR A 86 -2.16 -23.07 -10.18
N GLY A 87 -1.68 -22.28 -9.21
CA GLY A 87 -0.31 -21.80 -9.06
C GLY A 87 0.66 -22.93 -8.68
N PRO A 88 1.84 -23.03 -9.30
CA PRO A 88 2.80 -24.11 -9.02
C PRO A 88 3.56 -24.01 -7.69
N GLY A 89 3.25 -23.04 -6.81
CA GLY A 89 4.17 -22.51 -5.80
C GLY A 89 3.78 -22.66 -4.33
N ALA A 90 3.15 -23.76 -3.92
CA ALA A 90 2.99 -24.09 -2.50
C ALA A 90 4.32 -24.57 -1.85
N GLY A 91 5.44 -23.90 -2.14
CA GLY A 91 6.80 -24.27 -1.71
C GLY A 91 7.42 -23.18 -0.85
N SER A 92 7.58 -23.48 0.44
CA SER A 92 8.27 -22.73 1.51
C SER A 92 8.01 -21.22 1.61
N ILE A 93 7.18 -20.84 2.60
CA ILE A 93 7.08 -19.45 3.07
C ILE A 93 8.32 -19.11 3.89
N ASP A 94 9.08 -18.08 3.52
CA ASP A 94 10.15 -17.53 4.35
C ASP A 94 9.62 -16.37 5.22
N PRO A 95 9.42 -16.58 6.54
CA PRO A 95 8.87 -15.55 7.40
C PRO A 95 9.90 -14.50 7.83
N VAL A 96 11.20 -14.71 7.58
CA VAL A 96 12.26 -13.89 8.17
C VAL A 96 12.28 -12.47 7.60
N PRO A 97 12.34 -12.23 6.27
CA PRO A 97 12.35 -10.86 5.76
C PRO A 97 11.06 -10.07 6.07
N PRO A 98 9.84 -10.65 5.97
CA PRO A 98 8.63 -9.99 6.44
C PRO A 98 8.68 -9.63 7.94
N ALA A 99 9.20 -10.52 8.79
CA ALA A 99 9.30 -10.27 10.23
C ALA A 99 10.27 -9.12 10.53
N ILE A 100 11.43 -9.07 9.88
CA ILE A 100 12.39 -7.97 10.01
C ILE A 100 11.73 -6.65 9.59
N ALA A 101 11.02 -6.63 8.46
CA ALA A 101 10.35 -5.43 7.98
C ALA A 101 9.25 -4.95 8.96
N LEU A 102 8.46 -5.87 9.51
CA LEU A 102 7.42 -5.56 10.51
C LEU A 102 8.03 -5.06 11.82
N LEU A 103 9.10 -5.68 12.31
CA LEU A 103 9.80 -5.23 13.52
C LEU A 103 10.42 -3.85 13.34
N GLY A 104 11.10 -3.60 12.21
CA GLY A 104 11.63 -2.28 11.87
C GLY A 104 10.51 -1.23 11.82
N THR A 105 9.39 -1.55 11.18
CA THR A 105 8.20 -0.68 11.12
C THR A 105 7.64 -0.38 12.51
N ALA A 106 7.52 -1.40 13.37
CA ALA A 106 7.02 -1.28 14.74
C ALA A 106 7.94 -0.45 15.64
N ILE A 107 9.24 -0.36 15.31
CA ILE A 107 10.21 0.50 16.01
C ILE A 107 10.16 1.94 15.47
N VAL A 108 10.28 2.14 14.16
CA VAL A 108 10.42 3.50 13.59
C VAL A 108 9.12 4.30 13.65
N THR A 109 7.95 3.64 13.64
CA THR A 109 6.65 4.32 13.72
C THR A 109 6.48 5.09 15.03
N PRO A 110 6.57 4.47 16.24
CA PRO A 110 6.43 5.21 17.49
C PRO A 110 7.57 6.21 17.71
N LEU A 111 8.79 5.93 17.25
CA LEU A 111 9.89 6.91 17.31
C LEU A 111 9.57 8.17 16.51
N THR A 112 9.12 8.00 15.26
CA THR A 112 8.72 9.10 14.37
C THR A 112 7.54 9.86 14.95
N TRP A 113 6.52 9.15 15.44
CA TRP A 113 5.35 9.78 16.05
C TRP A 113 5.69 10.59 17.29
N THR A 114 6.53 10.04 18.18
CA THR A 114 6.95 10.73 19.41
C THR A 114 7.83 11.94 19.07
N LEU A 115 8.73 11.83 18.10
CA LEU A 115 9.54 12.96 17.63
C LEU A 115 8.65 14.05 17.03
N LEU A 116 7.69 13.69 16.18
CA LEU A 116 6.74 14.64 15.61
C LEU A 116 5.93 15.34 16.70
N GLY A 117 5.44 14.61 17.71
CA GLY A 117 4.71 15.19 18.84
C GLY A 117 5.54 16.15 19.69
N ARG A 118 6.85 15.91 19.80
CA ARG A 118 7.77 16.85 20.48
C ARG A 118 8.02 18.12 19.68
N LEU A 119 8.01 18.03 18.35
CA LEU A 119 8.30 19.16 17.47
C LEU A 119 7.04 19.96 17.09
N ARG A 120 5.89 19.28 17.00
CA ARG A 120 4.60 19.75 16.46
C ARG A 120 3.44 19.08 17.18
N ASP A 121 3.29 19.39 18.47
CA ASP A 121 2.18 18.90 19.29
C ASP A 121 0.81 19.26 18.70
N ASP A 122 0.71 20.44 18.08
CA ASP A 122 -0.45 20.94 17.36
C ASP A 122 -0.94 19.97 16.27
N VAL A 123 -0.01 19.34 15.55
CA VAL A 123 -0.32 18.38 14.49
C VAL A 123 -0.75 17.04 15.08
N THR A 124 -0.02 16.52 16.07
CA THR A 124 -0.33 15.20 16.66
C THR A 124 -1.64 15.20 17.46
N THR A 125 -2.01 16.34 18.05
CA THR A 125 -3.29 16.51 18.75
C THR A 125 -4.47 16.50 17.77
N VAL A 126 -4.33 17.18 16.62
CA VAL A 126 -5.38 17.23 15.58
C VAL A 126 -5.53 15.90 14.85
N THR A 127 -4.40 15.28 14.52
CA THR A 127 -4.38 14.05 13.71
C THR A 127 -4.63 12.80 14.56
N GLY A 128 -4.13 12.72 15.80
CA GLY A 128 -4.31 11.57 16.67
C GLY A 128 -4.00 10.23 15.98
N VAL A 129 -4.90 9.25 16.13
CA VAL A 129 -4.71 7.88 15.61
C VAL A 129 -4.54 7.83 14.09
N ILE A 130 -5.27 8.64 13.32
CA ILE A 130 -5.15 8.60 11.85
C ILE A 130 -3.76 9.09 11.39
N GLY A 131 -3.12 9.96 12.16
CA GLY A 131 -1.74 10.37 11.92
C GLY A 131 -0.75 9.23 12.17
N ILE A 132 -0.93 8.47 13.25
CA ILE A 132 -0.12 7.28 13.55
C ILE A 132 -0.23 6.26 12.42
N VAL A 133 -1.45 6.01 11.94
CA VAL A 133 -1.71 5.05 10.85
C VAL A 133 -1.05 5.50 9.54
N LEU A 134 -1.06 6.79 9.21
CA LEU A 134 -0.35 7.32 8.05
C LEU A 134 1.16 7.11 8.17
N VAL A 135 1.75 7.45 9.33
CA VAL A 135 3.18 7.23 9.58
C VAL A 135 3.52 5.75 9.48
N PHE A 136 2.70 4.86 10.04
CA PHE A 136 2.86 3.42 9.94
C PHE A 136 2.85 2.94 8.48
N GLY A 137 1.92 3.43 7.66
CA GLY A 137 1.84 3.03 6.25
C GLY A 137 3.10 3.38 5.47
N HIS A 138 3.62 4.59 5.66
CA HIS A 138 4.86 5.02 5.01
C HIS A 138 6.12 4.41 5.64
N ALA A 139 6.11 4.11 6.94
CA ALA A 139 7.16 3.35 7.59
C ALA A 139 7.25 1.93 7.02
N LEU A 140 6.10 1.26 6.86
CA LEU A 140 6.05 -0.10 6.31
C LEU A 140 6.59 -0.15 4.88
N ASP A 141 6.20 0.80 4.05
CA ASP A 141 6.74 0.99 2.70
C ASP A 141 8.27 1.19 2.70
N GLY A 142 8.73 2.17 3.48
CA GLY A 142 10.15 2.50 3.57
C GLY A 142 10.99 1.33 4.06
N VAL A 143 10.59 0.71 5.18
CA VAL A 143 11.33 -0.38 5.82
C VAL A 143 11.29 -1.64 4.97
N SER A 144 10.13 -2.00 4.41
CA SER A 144 10.05 -3.17 3.52
C SER A 144 10.89 -2.97 2.27
N THR A 145 10.91 -1.77 1.68
CA THR A 145 11.77 -1.47 0.51
C THR A 145 13.25 -1.59 0.87
N ALA A 146 13.66 -1.03 2.02
CA ALA A 146 15.03 -1.16 2.52
C ALA A 146 15.44 -2.63 2.72
N VAL A 147 14.57 -3.43 3.36
CA VAL A 147 14.79 -4.88 3.53
C VAL A 147 14.90 -5.59 2.20
N GLY A 148 14.03 -5.27 1.24
CA GLY A 148 14.06 -5.87 -0.09
C GLY A 148 15.37 -5.60 -0.82
N VAL A 149 15.88 -4.37 -0.75
CA VAL A 149 17.15 -3.98 -1.40
C VAL A 149 18.34 -4.57 -0.67
N ASP A 150 18.44 -4.35 0.64
CA ASP A 150 19.64 -4.64 1.42
C ASP A 150 19.79 -6.13 1.77
N LEU A 151 18.68 -6.85 2.00
CA LEU A 151 18.72 -8.28 2.38
C LEU A 151 18.42 -9.22 1.22
N LEU A 152 17.55 -8.83 0.28
CA LEU A 152 17.10 -9.69 -0.81
C LEU A 152 17.67 -9.30 -2.18
N GLY A 153 18.48 -8.24 -2.26
CA GLY A 153 19.08 -7.77 -3.51
C GLY A 153 18.04 -7.33 -4.54
N ALA A 154 16.84 -6.94 -4.11
CA ALA A 154 15.77 -6.53 -5.01
C ALA A 154 16.12 -5.20 -5.71
N GLY A 155 15.95 -5.16 -7.03
CA GLY A 155 16.15 -3.93 -7.79
C GLY A 155 14.96 -2.97 -7.71
N GLU A 156 15.22 -1.68 -7.46
CA GLU A 156 14.20 -0.63 -7.49
C GLU A 156 13.93 -0.15 -8.93
N ARG A 157 12.66 -0.16 -9.36
CA ARG A 157 12.25 0.18 -10.73
C ARG A 157 11.74 1.61 -10.87
N THR A 158 11.33 2.22 -9.77
CA THR A 158 10.82 3.59 -9.76
C THR A 158 12.00 4.59 -9.74
N PRO A 159 12.09 5.52 -10.72
CA PRO A 159 13.28 6.37 -10.88
C PRO A 159 13.66 7.16 -9.63
N PHE A 160 12.66 7.77 -8.97
CA PHE A 160 12.90 8.61 -7.80
C PHE A 160 13.39 7.81 -6.59
N SER A 161 12.76 6.66 -6.29
CA SER A 161 13.18 5.79 -5.20
C SER A 161 14.58 5.23 -5.44
N ARG A 162 14.90 4.86 -6.70
CA ARG A 162 16.22 4.39 -7.08
C ARG A 162 17.30 5.42 -6.78
N VAL A 163 17.09 6.68 -7.15
CA VAL A 163 18.05 7.76 -6.85
C VAL A 163 18.29 7.89 -5.35
N ILE A 164 17.24 7.82 -4.53
CA ILE A 164 17.40 7.90 -3.06
C ILE A 164 18.23 6.72 -2.54
N LEU A 165 17.98 5.51 -3.03
CA LEU A 165 18.73 4.32 -2.65
C LEU A 165 20.19 4.36 -3.11
N GLU A 166 20.45 4.85 -4.33
CA GLU A 166 21.80 5.04 -4.86
C GLU A 166 22.58 6.07 -4.04
N VAL A 167 21.94 7.18 -3.65
CA VAL A 167 22.54 8.15 -2.72
C VAL A 167 22.80 7.51 -1.36
N GLY A 168 21.85 6.71 -0.85
CA GLY A 168 22.03 5.95 0.39
C GLY A 168 23.22 5.00 0.34
N ALA A 169 23.42 4.32 -0.79
CA ALA A 169 24.54 3.41 -1.04
C ALA A 169 25.89 4.14 -1.21
N ALA A 170 25.89 5.38 -1.68
CA ALA A 170 27.10 6.19 -1.82
C ALA A 170 27.61 6.77 -0.50
N LEU A 171 26.81 6.71 0.58
CA LEU A 171 27.19 7.23 1.89
C LEU A 171 28.05 6.20 2.66
N PRO A 172 29.03 6.65 3.48
CA PRO A 172 29.86 5.75 4.28
C PRO A 172 29.09 4.89 5.30
N THR A 173 27.84 5.28 5.60
CA THR A 173 26.95 4.54 6.49
C THR A 173 26.34 3.30 5.84
N ALA A 174 26.43 3.17 4.50
CA ALA A 174 25.86 2.05 3.77
C ALA A 174 26.40 0.70 4.26
N ASP A 175 27.71 0.63 4.52
CA ASP A 175 28.38 -0.57 5.02
C ASP A 175 27.94 -0.97 6.43
N LEU A 176 27.37 -0.04 7.20
CA LEU A 176 26.97 -0.25 8.60
C LEU A 176 25.49 -0.60 8.76
N ILE A 177 24.61 0.08 8.03
CA ILE A 177 23.16 0.03 8.23
C ILE A 177 22.36 -0.21 6.94
N GLY A 178 23.03 -0.59 5.85
CA GLY A 178 22.43 -0.80 4.53
C GLY A 178 22.31 0.49 3.71
N ALA A 179 21.91 0.41 2.45
CA ALA A 179 21.63 1.58 1.63
C ALA A 179 20.20 2.11 1.86
N GLY A 180 19.29 1.24 2.29
CA GLY A 180 17.87 1.51 2.40
C GLY A 180 17.46 2.48 3.51
N TRP A 181 18.29 2.72 4.53
CA TRP A 181 17.94 3.60 5.65
C TRP A 181 17.58 5.02 5.21
N LEU A 182 18.23 5.54 4.15
CA LEU A 182 17.94 6.88 3.65
C LEU A 182 16.53 6.93 3.03
N PHE A 183 16.12 5.86 2.35
CA PHE A 183 14.77 5.74 1.82
C PHE A 183 13.72 5.70 2.94
N VAL A 184 13.99 4.94 4.01
CA VAL A 184 13.14 4.94 5.22
C VAL A 184 13.02 6.36 5.78
N LEU A 185 14.14 7.06 5.97
CA LEU A 185 14.15 8.42 6.49
C LEU A 185 13.33 9.38 5.62
N VAL A 186 13.50 9.33 4.29
CA VAL A 186 12.74 10.16 3.36
C VAL A 186 11.23 9.91 3.48
N LYS A 187 10.80 8.64 3.59
CA LYS A 187 9.38 8.29 3.76
C LYS A 187 8.81 8.83 5.07
N LEU A 188 9.55 8.71 6.18
CA LEU A 188 9.13 9.19 7.50
C LEU A 188 9.05 10.72 7.56
N VAL A 189 10.01 11.41 6.94
CA VAL A 189 9.99 12.87 6.78
C VAL A 189 8.81 13.29 5.92
N LEU A 190 8.59 12.65 4.77
CA LEU A 190 7.45 12.93 3.89
C LEU A 190 6.12 12.75 4.61
N ALA A 191 5.94 11.64 5.34
CA ALA A 191 4.75 11.38 6.13
C ALA A 191 4.50 12.46 7.19
N SER A 192 5.55 12.89 7.89
CA SER A 192 5.48 13.95 8.89
C SER A 192 5.13 15.31 8.26
N VAL A 193 5.76 15.67 7.13
CA VAL A 193 5.48 16.90 6.38
C VAL A 193 4.05 16.91 5.87
N VAL A 194 3.55 15.79 5.34
CA VAL A 194 2.15 15.66 4.91
C VAL A 194 1.19 15.94 6.07
N LEU A 195 1.43 15.36 7.26
CA LEU A 195 0.58 15.61 8.42
C LEU A 195 0.60 17.08 8.86
N VAL A 196 1.78 17.73 8.81
CA VAL A 196 1.91 19.17 9.07
C VAL A 196 1.08 19.98 8.07
N LEU A 197 1.18 19.67 6.78
CA LEU A 197 0.46 20.38 5.72
C LEU A 197 -1.06 20.15 5.78
N LEU A 198 -1.50 18.96 6.20
CA LEU A 198 -2.92 18.64 6.35
C LEU A 198 -3.53 19.13 7.67
N GLY A 199 -2.70 19.59 8.62
CA GLY A 199 -3.16 20.08 9.93
C GLY A 199 -4.29 21.12 9.84
N PRO A 200 -4.17 22.19 9.03
CA PRO A 200 -5.24 23.15 8.82
C PRO A 200 -6.51 22.52 8.24
N THR A 201 -6.40 21.71 7.18
CA THR A 201 -7.54 21.03 6.54
C THR A 201 -8.26 20.09 7.50
N LEU A 202 -7.53 19.40 8.39
CA LEU A 202 -8.11 18.53 9.40
C LEU A 202 -8.88 19.29 10.50
N ARG A 203 -8.54 20.56 10.75
CA ARG A 203 -9.26 21.44 11.68
C ARG A 203 -10.47 22.11 11.03
N GLU A 204 -10.29 22.64 9.84
CA GLU A 204 -11.31 23.46 9.15
C GLU A 204 -12.36 22.59 8.45
N THR A 205 -11.92 21.53 7.77
CA THR A 205 -12.77 20.60 7.00
C THR A 205 -12.43 19.15 7.36
N PRO A 206 -12.78 18.67 8.57
CA PRO A 206 -12.28 17.40 9.10
C PRO A 206 -12.56 16.19 8.21
N ARG A 207 -13.69 16.18 7.50
CA ARG A 207 -14.04 15.12 6.55
C ARG A 207 -13.01 15.04 5.42
N ASP A 208 -12.75 16.16 4.75
CA ASP A 208 -11.84 16.22 3.60
C ASP A 208 -10.39 15.96 4.03
N GLY A 209 -9.98 16.48 5.19
CA GLY A 209 -8.66 16.19 5.74
C GLY A 209 -8.47 14.69 6.03
N ARG A 210 -9.46 14.03 6.63
CA ARG A 210 -9.42 12.58 6.90
C ARG A 210 -9.35 11.75 5.62
N LEU A 211 -10.02 12.19 4.57
CA LEU A 211 -9.95 11.55 3.26
C LEU A 211 -8.57 11.61 2.64
N LEU A 212 -7.93 12.78 2.71
CA LEU A 212 -6.57 12.95 2.22
C LEU A 212 -5.58 12.10 3.03
N VAL A 213 -5.70 12.08 4.35
CA VAL A 213 -4.90 11.20 5.22
C VAL A 213 -5.10 9.74 4.83
N PHE A 214 -6.34 9.30 4.64
CA PHE A 214 -6.65 7.94 4.24
C PHE A 214 -6.05 7.58 2.86
N ALA A 215 -6.23 8.44 1.86
CA ALA A 215 -5.69 8.24 0.52
C ALA A 215 -4.16 8.15 0.53
N ILE A 216 -3.49 9.04 1.26
CA ILE A 216 -2.03 9.06 1.36
C ILE A 216 -1.51 7.85 2.14
N THR A 217 -2.20 7.45 3.21
CA THR A 217 -1.90 6.21 3.94
C THR A 217 -1.92 5.00 3.00
N ALA A 218 -2.92 4.92 2.12
CA ALA A 218 -3.02 3.82 1.15
C ALA A 218 -1.84 3.80 0.16
N LEU A 219 -1.27 4.96 -0.19
CA LEU A 219 -0.07 5.06 -1.04
C LEU A 219 1.18 4.47 -0.37
N GLY A 220 1.28 4.50 0.96
CA GLY A 220 2.34 3.81 1.70
C GLY A 220 2.02 2.34 1.95
N LEU A 221 0.82 2.04 2.45
CA LEU A 221 0.43 0.66 2.77
C LEU A 221 0.44 -0.27 1.56
N GLY A 222 0.03 0.22 0.38
CA GLY A 222 -0.02 -0.58 -0.84
C GLY A 222 1.33 -1.24 -1.17
N PRO A 223 2.38 -0.44 -1.48
CA PRO A 223 3.73 -0.95 -1.71
C PRO A 223 4.31 -1.73 -0.52
N GLY A 224 4.06 -1.28 0.73
CA GLY A 224 4.57 -1.97 1.92
C GLY A 224 4.02 -3.39 2.08
N VAL A 225 2.71 -3.57 1.93
CA VAL A 225 2.06 -4.89 1.97
C VAL A 225 2.50 -5.73 0.77
N ASN A 226 2.63 -5.13 -0.42
CA ASN A 226 3.14 -5.83 -1.61
C ASN A 226 4.50 -6.49 -1.30
N ASN A 227 5.43 -5.70 -0.76
CA ASN A 227 6.78 -6.15 -0.45
C ASN A 227 6.77 -7.29 0.57
N LEU A 228 6.01 -7.18 1.66
CA LEU A 228 5.90 -8.27 2.64
C LEU A 228 5.40 -9.58 2.02
N LEU A 229 4.40 -9.49 1.15
CA LEU A 229 3.85 -10.66 0.47
C LEU A 229 4.88 -11.25 -0.49
N LEU A 230 5.56 -10.41 -1.28
CA LEU A 230 6.64 -10.86 -2.17
C LEU A 230 7.74 -11.57 -1.40
N PHE A 231 8.16 -11.04 -0.26
CA PHE A 231 9.18 -11.65 0.59
C PHE A 231 8.76 -13.00 1.13
N ALA A 232 7.50 -13.13 1.53
CA ALA A 232 6.95 -14.37 2.06
C ALA A 232 6.98 -15.52 1.04
N VAL A 233 6.92 -15.23 -0.26
CA VAL A 233 6.92 -16.28 -1.31
C VAL A 233 8.19 -16.35 -2.14
N SER A 234 9.14 -15.43 -1.94
CA SER A 234 10.38 -15.37 -2.73
C SER A 234 11.52 -16.19 -2.10
N ALA A 235 11.23 -17.32 -1.46
CA ALA A 235 12.27 -18.23 -0.99
C ALA A 235 13.14 -18.70 -2.18
N PRO A 236 14.47 -18.83 -2.00
CA PRO A 236 15.39 -19.31 -3.03
C PRO A 236 15.15 -20.77 -3.45
#